data_AF-A0A931QH18-F1
#
_entry.id   AF-A0A931QH18-F1
#
_cell.length_a   1.000
_cell.length_b   1.000
_cell.length_c   1.000
_cell.angle_alpha   90.00
_cell.angle_beta   90.00
_cell.angle_gamma   90.00
#
_symmetry.space_group_name_H-M   'P 1'
#
loop_
_entity.id
_entity.type
_entity.pdbx_description
1 polymer ?
#
loop_
_entity_poly.entity_id
_entity_poly.type
_entity_poly.pdbx_seq_one_letter_code
_entity_poly.pdbx_strand_id
1 'polypeptide(L)'
;MATLDPERQKQAKQYARLTRRLWLVDASLGALYALAWLFLGWTIALRNWLTEQWTLNDWLLVPLFVLIFGGIYFALNLPLGYFSDFVLPHRFGQSTQSLKDWIMDQLKGMLIGIPIGLILLELLYLALRAVGSLWWLWAAGGLLVFNVLLSNLAPILIMPLFNKFIPLGDEHKDLADRLMKLAERARTKVRGVYKFD
;
A
#
# COMPACT_ATOMS: atom_id res chain seq x y z
N MET A 1 7.50 14.39 36.06
CA MET A 1 7.75 14.37 34.59
C MET A 1 8.44 13.07 34.27
N ALA A 2 7.93 12.26 33.33
CA ALA A 2 8.62 11.06 32.90
C ALA A 2 9.94 11.47 32.21
N THR A 3 11.08 11.18 32.82
CA THR A 3 12.39 11.42 32.22
C THR A 3 12.58 10.42 31.10
N LEU A 4 12.68 10.91 29.86
CA LEU A 4 12.92 10.06 28.70
C LEU A 4 14.33 9.46 28.78
N ASP A 5 14.43 8.16 28.56
CA ASP A 5 15.70 7.43 28.50
C ASP A 5 16.59 7.99 27.36
N PRO A 6 17.78 8.54 27.67
CA PRO A 6 18.69 9.12 26.68
C PRO A 6 19.10 8.14 25.57
N GLU A 7 19.27 6.85 25.88
CA GLU A 7 19.69 5.85 24.89
C GLU A 7 18.56 5.55 23.90
N ARG A 8 17.32 5.42 24.39
CA ARG A 8 16.14 5.28 23.52
C ARG A 8 15.97 6.50 22.61
N GLN A 9 16.21 7.71 23.12
CA GLN A 9 16.16 8.91 22.27
C GLN A 9 17.21 8.88 21.16
N LYS A 10 18.44 8.43 21.47
CA LYS A 10 19.52 8.32 20.49
C LYS A 10 19.19 7.30 19.40
N GLN A 11 18.65 6.13 19.78
CA GLN A 11 18.18 5.11 18.85
C GLN A 11 17.05 5.65 17.95
N ALA A 12 16.04 6.31 18.54
CA ALA A 12 14.95 6.92 17.77
C ALA A 12 15.45 7.95 16.75
N LYS A 13 16.42 8.80 17.12
CA LYS A 13 17.05 9.76 16.20
C LYS A 13 17.87 9.09 15.10
N GLN A 14 18.49 7.94 15.36
CA GLN A 14 19.21 7.18 14.34
C GLN A 14 18.24 6.51 13.36
N TYR A 15 17.22 5.83 13.89
CA TYR A 15 16.16 5.21 13.08
C TYR A 15 15.51 6.25 12.16
N ALA A 16 15.04 7.37 12.71
CA ALA A 16 14.41 8.44 11.92
C ALA A 16 15.32 9.04 10.83
N ARG A 17 16.63 9.15 11.09
CA ARG A 17 17.60 9.60 10.08
C ARG A 17 17.76 8.59 8.94
N LEU A 18 17.81 7.30 9.26
CA LEU A 18 17.91 6.24 8.25
C LEU A 18 16.63 6.16 7.41
N THR A 19 15.46 6.15 8.04
CA THR A 19 14.16 6.16 7.35
C THR A 19 14.06 7.36 6.40
N ARG A 20 14.46 8.56 6.83
CA ARG A 20 14.45 9.75 5.98
C ARG A 20 15.39 9.65 4.78
N ARG A 21 16.59 9.08 4.97
CA ARG A 21 17.54 8.86 3.87
C ARG A 21 16.99 7.85 2.86
N LEU A 22 16.38 6.77 3.34
CA LEU A 22 15.75 5.77 2.47
C LEU A 22 14.62 6.40 1.66
N TRP A 23 13.76 7.19 2.29
CA TRP A 23 12.70 7.92 1.60
C TRP A 23 13.26 8.86 0.51
N LEU A 24 14.36 9.56 0.77
CA LEU A 24 15.01 10.41 -0.24
C LEU A 24 15.58 9.59 -1.41
N VAL A 25 16.19 8.44 -1.13
CA VAL A 25 16.71 7.54 -2.17
C VAL A 25 15.59 6.96 -3.01
N ASP A 26 14.51 6.50 -2.37
CA ASP A 26 13.31 6.00 -3.03
C ASP A 26 12.65 7.06 -3.94
N ALA A 27 12.45 8.26 -3.42
CA ALA A 27 11.92 9.39 -4.19
C ALA A 27 12.83 9.76 -5.38
N SER A 28 14.15 9.74 -5.18
CA SER A 28 15.12 10.02 -6.24
C SER A 28 15.10 8.92 -7.31
N LEU A 29 15.02 7.66 -6.90
CA LEU A 29 14.89 6.52 -7.81
C LEU A 29 13.61 6.64 -8.65
N GLY A 30 12.47 6.95 -8.01
CA GLY A 30 11.19 7.18 -8.70
C GLY A 30 11.27 8.34 -9.70
N ALA A 31 11.87 9.47 -9.32
CA ALA A 31 12.07 10.60 -10.22
C ALA A 31 12.97 10.24 -11.41
N LEU A 32 14.13 9.61 -11.17
CA LEU A 32 15.04 9.18 -12.22
C LEU A 32 14.38 8.16 -13.16
N TYR A 33 13.61 7.22 -12.60
CA TYR A 33 12.86 6.25 -13.37
C TYR A 33 11.85 6.95 -14.29
N ALA A 34 11.02 7.85 -13.77
CA ALA A 34 10.08 8.62 -14.59
C ALA A 34 10.77 9.47 -15.67
N LEU A 35 11.87 10.15 -15.32
CA LEU A 35 12.64 10.95 -16.27
C LEU A 35 13.30 10.07 -17.36
N ALA A 36 13.79 8.89 -17.02
CA ALA A 36 14.33 7.94 -17.99
C ALA A 36 13.25 7.52 -19.01
N TRP A 37 12.04 7.19 -18.53
CA TRP A 37 10.91 6.84 -19.41
C TRP A 37 10.47 7.98 -20.33
N LEU A 38 10.58 9.22 -19.84
CA LEU A 38 10.22 10.43 -20.57
C LEU A 38 11.28 10.78 -21.63
N PHE A 39 12.56 10.85 -21.25
CA PHE A 39 13.62 11.36 -22.12
C PHE A 39 14.24 10.32 -23.04
N LEU A 40 14.29 9.05 -22.64
CA LEU A 40 14.89 7.98 -23.45
C LEU A 40 13.89 7.38 -24.47
N GLY A 41 12.66 7.88 -24.50
CA GLY A 41 11.62 7.39 -25.42
C GLY A 41 11.11 5.99 -25.11
N TRP A 42 11.41 5.43 -23.93
CA TRP A 42 10.98 4.07 -23.55
C TRP A 42 9.46 3.92 -23.53
N THR A 43 8.73 5.00 -23.23
CA THR A 43 7.27 5.03 -23.31
C THR A 43 6.78 4.68 -24.72
N ILE A 44 7.36 5.33 -25.74
CA ILE A 44 6.99 5.12 -27.14
C ILE A 44 7.48 3.75 -27.61
N ALA A 45 8.71 3.38 -27.25
CA ALA A 45 9.27 2.08 -27.60
C ALA A 45 8.44 0.91 -27.05
N LEU A 46 8.04 0.97 -25.77
CA LEU A 46 7.19 -0.05 -25.16
C LEU A 46 5.81 -0.09 -25.83
N ARG A 47 5.18 1.08 -26.04
CA ARG A 47 3.88 1.15 -26.72
C ARG A 47 3.96 0.50 -28.11
N ASN A 48 4.96 0.87 -28.91
CA ASN A 48 5.11 0.35 -30.28
C ASN A 48 5.36 -1.16 -30.27
N TRP A 49 6.25 -1.64 -29.40
CA TRP A 49 6.50 -3.06 -29.24
C TRP A 49 5.23 -3.84 -28.85
N LEU A 50 4.42 -3.31 -27.93
CA LEU A 50 3.14 -3.92 -27.56
C LEU A 50 2.14 -3.93 -28.72
N THR A 51 2.02 -2.84 -29.48
CA THR A 51 1.10 -2.77 -30.62
C THR A 51 1.52 -3.65 -31.79
N GLU A 52 2.82 -3.76 -32.05
CA GLU A 52 3.35 -4.52 -33.19
C GLU A 52 3.38 -6.02 -32.92
N GLN A 53 3.68 -6.44 -31.68
CA GLN A 53 3.97 -7.84 -31.36
C GLN A 53 2.89 -8.53 -30.53
N TRP A 54 2.05 -7.79 -29.79
CA TRP A 54 1.12 -8.38 -28.82
C TRP A 54 -0.35 -8.13 -29.13
N THR A 55 -0.79 -6.87 -29.15
CA THR A 55 -2.20 -6.57 -29.27
C THR A 55 -2.48 -5.14 -29.74
N LEU A 56 -3.51 -5.01 -30.59
CA LEU A 56 -4.10 -3.74 -30.98
C LEU A 56 -5.36 -3.41 -30.15
N ASN A 57 -5.76 -4.29 -29.23
CA ASN A 57 -6.93 -4.07 -28.39
C ASN A 57 -6.57 -3.15 -27.22
N ASP A 58 -7.15 -1.95 -27.19
CA ASP A 58 -6.92 -0.94 -26.15
C ASP A 58 -7.19 -1.47 -24.72
N TRP A 59 -8.15 -2.38 -24.56
CA TRP A 59 -8.50 -3.01 -23.27
C TRP A 59 -7.41 -3.96 -22.73
N LEU A 60 -6.45 -4.37 -23.57
CA LEU A 60 -5.33 -5.21 -23.17
C LEU A 60 -4.01 -4.44 -23.19
N LEU A 61 -3.89 -3.48 -24.11
CA LEU A 61 -2.69 -2.66 -24.28
C LEU A 61 -2.38 -1.84 -23.02
N VAL A 62 -3.38 -1.16 -22.46
CA VAL A 62 -3.19 -0.27 -21.30
C VAL A 62 -2.79 -1.06 -20.04
N PRO A 63 -3.50 -2.14 -19.65
CA PRO A 63 -3.09 -2.98 -18.51
C PRO A 63 -1.69 -3.57 -18.69
N LEU A 64 -1.38 -4.06 -19.89
CA LEU A 64 -0.09 -4.69 -20.16
C LEU A 64 1.06 -3.67 -20.11
N PHE A 65 0.84 -2.46 -20.62
CA PHE A 65 1.79 -1.36 -20.48
C PHE A 65 2.05 -1.05 -19.00
N VAL A 66 0.99 -0.89 -18.20
CA VAL A 66 1.11 -0.57 -16.77
C VAL A 66 1.77 -1.71 -15.99
N LEU A 67 1.49 -2.97 -16.33
CA LEU A 67 2.14 -4.13 -15.70
C LEU A 67 3.63 -4.18 -16.00
N ILE A 68 4.07 -3.87 -17.22
CA ILE A 68 5.50 -3.87 -17.58
C ILE A 68 6.21 -2.68 -16.92
N PHE A 69 5.64 -1.48 -17.05
CA PHE A 69 6.16 -0.28 -16.39
C PHE A 69 6.26 -0.49 -14.88
N GLY A 70 5.13 -0.79 -14.23
CA GLY A 70 5.07 -1.03 -12.79
C GLY A 70 5.94 -2.21 -12.34
N GLY A 71 6.02 -3.28 -13.12
CA GLY A 71 6.83 -4.46 -12.82
C GLY A 71 8.33 -4.17 -12.82
N ILE A 72 8.81 -3.37 -13.78
CA ILE A 72 10.21 -2.91 -13.80
C ILE A 72 10.48 -2.02 -12.59
N TYR A 73 9.59 -1.06 -12.30
CA TYR A 73 9.75 -0.19 -11.14
C TYR A 73 9.76 -0.97 -9.82
N PHE A 74 8.85 -1.94 -9.67
CA PHE A 74 8.80 -2.84 -8.53
C PHE A 74 10.11 -3.62 -8.36
N ALA A 75 10.66 -4.19 -9.44
CA ALA A 75 11.93 -4.92 -9.38
C ALA A 75 13.10 -4.03 -8.95
N LEU A 76 13.14 -2.77 -9.41
CA LEU A 76 14.15 -1.80 -9.01
C LEU A 76 14.00 -1.38 -7.53
N ASN A 77 12.77 -1.28 -7.04
CA ASN A 77 12.48 -0.82 -5.68
C ASN A 77 12.52 -1.97 -4.65
N LEU A 78 12.40 -3.22 -5.08
CA LEU A 78 12.38 -4.39 -4.20
C LEU A 78 13.54 -4.44 -3.18
N PRO A 79 14.82 -4.15 -3.53
CA PRO A 79 15.90 -4.13 -2.56
C PRO A 79 15.77 -3.01 -1.52
N LEU A 80 15.28 -1.84 -1.94
CA LEU A 80 15.06 -0.70 -1.04
C LEU A 80 13.89 -0.96 -0.10
N GLY A 81 12.78 -1.49 -0.61
CA GLY A 81 11.62 -1.92 0.18
C GLY A 81 12.00 -3.00 1.19
N TYR A 82 12.75 -4.03 0.78
CA TYR A 82 13.27 -5.04 1.70
C TYR A 82 14.12 -4.44 2.82
N PHE A 83 15.00 -3.49 2.50
CA PHE A 83 15.81 -2.84 3.52
C PHE A 83 14.99 -1.95 4.46
N SER A 84 14.05 -1.17 3.91
CA SER A 84 13.18 -0.26 4.66
C SER A 84 12.22 -0.99 5.60
N ASP A 85 11.57 -2.04 5.09
CA ASP A 85 10.42 -2.64 5.75
C ASP A 85 10.80 -3.85 6.58
N PHE A 86 11.83 -4.59 6.17
CA PHE A 86 12.31 -5.77 6.89
C PHE A 86 13.59 -5.47 7.67
N VAL A 87 14.70 -5.11 7.00
CA VAL A 87 16.02 -5.04 7.66
C VAL A 87 16.10 -3.93 8.72
N LEU A 88 15.61 -2.73 8.40
CA LEU A 88 15.74 -1.58 9.28
C LEU A 88 14.96 -1.75 10.60
N PRO A 89 13.67 -2.15 10.61
CA PRO A 89 12.95 -2.41 11.85
C PRO A 89 13.57 -3.50 12.71
N HIS A 90 14.05 -4.59 12.09
CA HIS A 90 14.74 -5.68 12.80
C HIS A 90 16.03 -5.21 13.48
N ARG A 91 16.80 -4.36 12.80
CA ARG A 91 18.04 -3.80 13.37
C ARG A 91 17.81 -2.97 14.63
N PHE A 92 16.63 -2.37 14.77
CA PHE A 92 16.24 -1.57 15.94
C PHE A 92 15.29 -2.30 16.89
N GLY A 93 15.09 -3.62 16.72
CA GLY A 93 14.20 -4.43 17.55
C GLY A 93 12.73 -3.98 17.51
N GLN A 94 12.30 -3.33 16.42
CA GLN A 94 10.94 -2.81 16.24
C GLN A 94 10.02 -3.78 15.51
N SER A 95 10.55 -4.89 14.98
CA SER A 95 9.76 -5.91 14.28
C SER A 95 10.14 -7.30 14.78
N THR A 96 9.12 -8.15 14.89
CA THR A 96 9.20 -9.58 15.19
C THR A 96 8.77 -10.43 13.98
N GLN A 97 8.51 -9.80 12.84
CA GLN A 97 8.01 -10.46 11.62
C GLN A 97 9.07 -11.39 11.03
N SER A 98 8.72 -12.64 10.71
CA SER A 98 9.68 -13.52 10.03
C SER A 98 9.86 -13.12 8.55
N LEU A 99 11.00 -13.50 7.95
CA LEU A 99 11.23 -13.26 6.52
C LEU A 99 10.14 -13.92 5.65
N LYS A 100 9.68 -15.11 6.06
CA LYS A 100 8.60 -15.83 5.36
C LYS A 100 7.30 -15.02 5.37
N ASP A 101 6.93 -14.49 6.53
CA ASP A 101 5.70 -13.71 6.68
C ASP A 101 5.79 -12.41 5.87
N TRP A 102 6.95 -11.75 5.89
CA TRP A 102 7.20 -10.57 5.07
C TRP A 102 6.99 -10.86 3.57
N ILE A 103 7.57 -11.94 3.03
CA ILE A 103 7.36 -12.32 1.62
C ILE A 103 5.89 -12.62 1.34
N MET A 104 5.19 -13.32 2.25
CA MET A 104 3.77 -13.63 2.07
C MET A 104 2.91 -12.37 2.07
N ASP A 105 3.21 -11.39 2.91
CA ASP A 105 2.49 -10.13 2.93
C ASP A 105 2.74 -9.32 1.64
N GLN A 106 3.96 -9.32 1.11
CA GLN A 106 4.23 -8.73 -0.20
C GLN A 106 3.41 -9.41 -1.31
N LEU A 107 3.38 -10.75 -1.35
CA LEU A 107 2.61 -11.49 -2.36
C LEU A 107 1.10 -11.27 -2.24
N LYS A 108 0.54 -11.31 -1.02
CA LYS A 108 -0.88 -10.99 -0.78
C LYS A 108 -1.19 -9.56 -1.22
N GLY A 109 -0.31 -8.62 -0.88
CA GLY A 109 -0.40 -7.22 -1.30
C GLY A 109 -0.49 -7.08 -2.82
N MET A 110 0.38 -7.78 -3.55
CA MET A 110 0.37 -7.78 -5.03
C MET A 110 -0.89 -8.45 -5.59
N LEU A 111 -1.27 -9.63 -5.07
CA LEU A 111 -2.43 -10.39 -5.54
C LEU A 111 -3.75 -9.66 -5.33
N ILE A 112 -3.85 -8.80 -4.30
CA ILE A 112 -5.04 -7.99 -4.04
C ILE A 112 -4.94 -6.66 -4.77
N GLY A 113 -3.79 -5.99 -4.68
CA GLY A 113 -3.57 -4.64 -5.20
C GLY A 113 -3.58 -4.57 -6.72
N ILE A 114 -2.93 -5.52 -7.41
CA ILE A 114 -2.84 -5.51 -8.88
C ILE A 114 -4.24 -5.65 -9.52
N PRO A 115 -5.07 -6.65 -9.18
CA PRO A 115 -6.40 -6.76 -9.78
C PRO A 115 -7.29 -5.54 -9.51
N ILE A 116 -7.30 -5.03 -8.27
CA ILE A 116 -8.06 -3.84 -7.92
C ILE A 116 -7.58 -2.64 -8.75
N GLY A 117 -6.26 -2.43 -8.82
CA GLY A 117 -5.66 -1.35 -9.59
C GLY A 117 -5.99 -1.42 -11.08
N LEU A 118 -5.91 -2.62 -11.68
CA LEU A 118 -6.24 -2.83 -13.09
C LEU A 118 -7.73 -2.61 -13.38
N ILE A 119 -8.62 -3.05 -12.49
CA ILE A 119 -10.07 -2.78 -12.61
C ILE A 119 -10.33 -1.28 -12.59
N LEU A 120 -9.74 -0.55 -11.63
CA LEU A 120 -9.91 0.91 -11.55
C LEU A 120 -9.33 1.62 -12.77
N LEU A 121 -8.17 1.19 -13.25
CA LEU A 121 -7.54 1.69 -14.46
C LEU A 121 -8.45 1.50 -15.67
N GLU A 122 -9.01 0.31 -15.87
CA GLU A 122 -9.93 0.05 -16.98
C GLU A 122 -11.24 0.83 -16.85
N LEU A 123 -11.79 1.00 -15.64
CA LEU A 123 -12.96 1.84 -15.43
C LEU A 123 -12.68 3.31 -15.77
N LEU A 124 -11.48 3.80 -15.44
CA LEU A 124 -11.03 5.14 -15.81
C LEU A 124 -10.93 5.28 -17.34
N TYR A 125 -10.28 4.34 -18.02
CA TYR A 125 -10.17 4.35 -19.48
C TYR A 125 -11.51 4.11 -20.18
N LEU A 126 -12.42 3.36 -19.57
CA LEU A 126 -13.79 3.22 -20.03
C LEU A 126 -14.52 4.57 -19.97
N ALA A 127 -14.43 5.30 -18.85
CA ALA A 127 -15.00 6.64 -18.75
C ALA A 127 -14.42 7.59 -19.81
N LEU A 128 -13.10 7.49 -20.06
CA LEU A 128 -12.41 8.27 -21.09
C LEU A 128 -12.98 7.99 -22.49
N ARG A 129 -13.20 6.71 -22.81
CA ARG A 129 -13.73 6.24 -24.10
C ARG A 129 -15.23 6.54 -24.28
N ALA A 130 -16.02 6.43 -23.21
CA ALA A 130 -17.47 6.44 -23.30
C ALA A 130 -18.09 7.85 -23.24
N VAL A 131 -17.54 8.76 -22.43
CA VAL A 131 -18.22 10.02 -22.08
C VAL A 131 -17.45 11.29 -22.48
N GLY A 132 -16.38 11.13 -23.26
CA GLY A 132 -15.64 12.24 -23.87
C GLY A 132 -15.20 13.27 -22.83
N SER A 133 -15.50 14.55 -23.04
CA SER A 133 -15.07 15.66 -22.17
C SER A 133 -15.57 15.59 -20.72
N LEU A 134 -16.64 14.84 -20.45
CA LEU A 134 -17.19 14.65 -19.10
C LEU A 134 -16.58 13.46 -18.35
N TRP A 135 -15.59 12.75 -18.93
CA TRP A 135 -14.98 11.57 -18.33
C TRP A 135 -14.53 11.78 -16.89
N TRP A 136 -14.00 12.96 -16.57
CA TRP A 136 -13.44 13.28 -15.27
C TRP A 136 -14.51 13.31 -14.18
N LEU A 137 -15.74 13.72 -14.50
CA LEU A 137 -16.85 13.76 -13.55
C LEU A 137 -17.32 12.35 -13.20
N TRP A 138 -17.41 11.48 -14.22
CA TRP A 138 -17.75 10.07 -14.04
C TRP A 138 -16.66 9.31 -13.30
N ALA A 139 -15.39 9.54 -13.65
CA ALA A 139 -14.25 8.97 -12.95
C ALA A 139 -14.19 9.43 -11.49
N ALA A 140 -14.40 10.72 -11.21
CA ALA A 140 -14.42 11.27 -9.86
C ALA A 140 -15.57 10.69 -9.03
N GLY A 141 -16.79 10.62 -9.58
CA GLY A 141 -17.94 10.00 -8.91
C GLY A 141 -17.72 8.53 -8.62
N GLY A 142 -17.21 7.78 -9.60
CA GLY A 142 -16.85 6.36 -9.44
C GLY A 142 -15.78 6.15 -8.38
N LEU A 143 -14.69 6.94 -8.41
CA LEU A 143 -13.62 6.88 -7.41
C LEU A 143 -14.11 7.28 -6.02
N LEU A 144 -15.01 8.25 -5.90
CA LEU A 144 -15.62 8.62 -4.61
C LEU A 144 -16.40 7.44 -4.03
N VAL A 145 -17.30 6.85 -4.81
CA VAL A 145 -18.07 5.67 -4.39
C VAL A 145 -17.14 4.52 -4.02
N PHE A 146 -16.15 4.23 -4.88
CA PHE A 146 -15.17 3.20 -4.62
C PHE A 146 -14.38 3.44 -3.33
N ASN A 147 -13.90 4.66 -3.07
CA ASN A 147 -13.17 5.00 -1.85
C ASN A 147 -14.05 4.87 -0.60
N VAL A 148 -15.32 5.28 -0.66
CA VAL A 148 -16.26 5.10 0.45
C VAL A 148 -16.48 3.61 0.72
N LEU A 149 -16.70 2.80 -0.32
CA LEU A 149 -16.85 1.35 -0.15
C LEU A 149 -15.57 0.72 0.39
N LEU A 150 -14.42 1.00 -0.21
CA LEU A 150 -13.15 0.42 0.18
C LEU A 150 -12.74 0.84 1.59
N SER A 151 -12.94 2.10 2.00
CA SER A 151 -12.63 2.54 3.38
C SER A 151 -13.47 1.84 4.44
N ASN A 152 -14.71 1.47 4.13
CA ASN A 152 -15.59 0.71 5.03
C ASN A 152 -15.32 -0.80 4.97
N LEU A 153 -15.02 -1.34 3.79
CA LEU A 153 -14.83 -2.78 3.58
C LEU A 153 -13.40 -3.24 3.85
N ALA A 154 -12.37 -2.40 3.65
CA ALA A 154 -10.97 -2.79 3.81
C ALA A 154 -10.64 -3.30 5.22
N PRO A 155 -11.11 -2.69 6.33
CA PRO A 155 -10.88 -3.24 7.66
C PRO A 155 -11.51 -4.63 7.88
N ILE A 156 -12.58 -4.95 7.15
CA ILE A 156 -13.38 -6.17 7.34
C ILE A 156 -12.93 -7.28 6.38
N LEU A 157 -12.56 -6.93 5.14
CA LEU A 157 -12.25 -7.89 4.08
C LEU A 157 -10.75 -7.99 3.79
N ILE A 158 -10.02 -6.88 3.86
CA ILE A 158 -8.61 -6.82 3.46
C ILE A 158 -7.70 -7.04 4.66
N MET A 159 -7.87 -6.27 5.74
CA MET A 159 -7.00 -6.37 6.92
C MET A 159 -6.90 -7.80 7.50
N PRO A 160 -7.98 -8.59 7.58
CA PRO A 160 -7.89 -9.96 8.11
C PRO A 160 -7.08 -10.94 7.25
N LEU A 161 -6.78 -10.59 6.00
CA LEU A 161 -5.89 -11.39 5.14
C LEU A 161 -4.42 -11.22 5.53
N PHE A 162 -4.08 -10.10 6.17
CA PHE A 162 -2.74 -9.76 6.64
C PHE A 162 -2.55 -10.10 8.11
N ASN A 163 -3.54 -9.79 8.95
CA ASN A 163 -3.44 -9.90 10.41
C ASN A 163 -4.57 -10.74 11.01
N LYS A 164 -4.30 -11.37 12.15
CA LYS A 164 -5.27 -12.13 12.92
C LYS A 164 -5.87 -11.25 14.02
N PHE A 165 -7.16 -10.97 13.89
CA PHE A 165 -7.90 -10.28 14.94
C PHE A 165 -8.41 -11.28 15.98
N ILE A 166 -7.83 -11.25 17.17
CA ILE A 166 -8.16 -12.15 18.27
C ILE A 166 -8.87 -11.34 19.35
N PRO A 167 -10.02 -11.79 19.89
CA PRO A 167 -10.65 -11.13 21.03
C PRO A 167 -9.65 -10.95 22.18
N LEU A 168 -9.73 -9.82 22.88
CA LEU A 168 -8.93 -9.59 24.08
C LEU A 168 -9.38 -10.63 25.13
N GLY A 169 -8.58 -11.69 25.30
CA GLY A 169 -8.95 -12.87 26.09
C GLY A 169 -9.23 -12.56 27.55
N ASP A 170 -9.74 -13.55 28.29
CA ASP A 170 -10.11 -13.40 29.71
C ASP A 170 -8.95 -12.92 30.60
N GLU A 171 -7.71 -13.21 30.19
CA GLU A 171 -6.46 -12.72 30.78
C GLU A 171 -6.35 -11.18 30.89
N HIS A 172 -7.08 -10.44 30.06
CA HIS A 172 -7.09 -8.97 30.02
C HIS A 172 -8.49 -8.39 30.21
N LYS A 173 -9.38 -9.13 30.89
CA LYS A 173 -10.78 -8.73 31.09
C LYS A 173 -10.95 -7.36 31.75
N ASP A 174 -10.14 -7.02 32.75
CA ASP A 174 -10.18 -5.68 33.39
C ASP A 174 -9.91 -4.56 32.37
N LEU A 175 -8.93 -4.74 31.49
CA LEU A 175 -8.62 -3.78 30.44
C LEU A 175 -9.77 -3.68 29.42
N ALA A 176 -10.32 -4.82 28.99
CA ALA A 176 -11.47 -4.86 28.10
C ALA A 176 -12.66 -4.09 28.68
N ASP A 177 -13.01 -4.35 29.95
CA ASP A 177 -14.11 -3.69 30.66
C ASP A 177 -13.90 -2.18 30.77
N ARG A 178 -12.67 -1.74 31.06
CA ARG A 178 -12.32 -0.32 31.12
C ARG A 178 -12.45 0.36 29.76
N LEU A 179 -12.03 -0.30 28.69
CA LEU A 179 -12.17 0.20 27.32
C LEU A 179 -13.64 0.27 26.88
N MET A 180 -14.44 -0.74 27.24
CA MET A 180 -15.89 -0.73 26.97
C MET A 180 -16.60 0.41 27.72
N LYS A 181 -16.30 0.62 29.01
CA LYS A 181 -16.84 1.76 29.78
C LYS A 181 -16.42 3.11 29.19
N LEU A 182 -15.20 3.21 28.65
CA LEU A 182 -14.76 4.43 27.97
C LEU A 182 -15.56 4.66 26.67
N ALA A 183 -15.79 3.62 25.89
CA ALA A 183 -16.58 3.69 24.67
C ALA A 183 -18.04 4.10 24.95
N GLU A 184 -18.64 3.57 26.01
CA GLU A 184 -19.99 3.96 26.48
C GLU A 184 -20.05 5.44 26.86
N ARG A 185 -19.05 5.93 27.62
CA ARG A 185 -18.95 7.36 27.98
C ARG A 185 -18.81 8.26 26.75
N ALA A 186 -18.08 7.79 25.74
CA ALA A 186 -17.94 8.48 24.46
C ALA A 186 -19.18 8.35 23.55
N ARG A 187 -20.19 7.58 23.96
CA ARG A 187 -21.40 7.23 23.17
C ARG A 187 -21.06 6.57 21.83
N THR A 188 -19.97 5.80 21.79
CA THR A 188 -19.51 5.10 20.59
C THR A 188 -19.93 3.64 20.64
N LYS A 189 -20.57 3.14 19.58
CA LYS A 189 -20.89 1.72 19.45
C LYS A 189 -19.63 0.94 19.07
N VAL A 190 -19.24 -0.01 19.92
CA VAL A 190 -18.08 -0.87 19.71
C VAL A 190 -18.54 -2.33 19.71
N ARG A 191 -18.11 -3.12 18.71
CA ARG A 191 -18.49 -4.54 18.61
C ARG A 191 -17.71 -5.44 19.58
N GLY A 192 -16.52 -5.02 19.99
CA GLY A 192 -15.65 -5.73 20.93
C GLY A 192 -14.26 -5.12 20.93
N VAL A 193 -13.41 -5.61 21.84
CA VAL A 193 -11.99 -5.23 21.93
C VAL A 193 -11.16 -6.41 21.43
N TYR A 194 -10.28 -6.15 20.47
CA TYR A 194 -9.47 -7.16 19.80
C TYR A 194 -8.00 -6.76 19.87
N LYS A 195 -7.11 -7.75 19.95
CA LYS A 195 -5.67 -7.62 19.69
C LYS A 195 -5.37 -8.12 18.27
N PHE A 196 -4.42 -7.47 17.61
CA PHE A 196 -3.82 -7.95 16.37
C PHE A 196 -2.41 -8.47 16.66
N ASP A 197 -1.91 -9.36 15.81
CA ASP A 197 -0.57 -9.95 15.87
C ASP A 197 0.53 -9.05 15.28
#